data_AF-A0A9X3ND24-F1
#
_entry.id   AF-A0A9X3ND24-F1
#
_cell.length_a   1.000
_cell.length_b   1.000
_cell.length_c   1.000
_cell.angle_alpha   90.00
_cell.angle_beta   90.00
_cell.angle_gamma   90.00
#
_symmetry.space_group_name_H-M   'P 1'
#
loop_
_entity.id
_entity.type
_entity.pdbx_description
1 polymer ?
#
loop_
_entity_poly.entity_id
_entity_poly.type
_entity_poly.pdbx_seq_one_letter_code
_entity_poly.pdbx_strand_id
1 'polypeptide(L)'
;MSTEESPSELLAVRRRKLESLREAGVEPFPHAYADVTSVADAKAPHEGLADGEETEARVRVAGRLHARRGQGKMAFLDLDDRTGRIQLQARRDVLGDEAFERLLTMDLGDLIGADGTIFKTRRGELSVLVSDWTLLAKSLRPPPDKHSGLTDTETRFRHRELDLIANPETRDVFITRAKIVSAIRRFLDADGFIEVETPVLQPIYGGALARPFETHFNALDKTMYLRIATELYLKRLIVGGLERVYELGKDFRNEGLSPKHNPEFTMLEWYEAYADWEVVADRAERMVRSVADAVGSEKFAQPWKRETLAGSVQSRVGIDILGNRTLESLQGAMREAGMEIPDEPNWAALVDYLVSKHVEPTLIEPTMLHDYPVELSPFAKRHREHDGLVERFEAFADGMEFANAFSELNDPDDQRARFEEQVRHAAAGDENAPPFDKDYIFSLEHGMPPTGGIGIGIDRLTMLLTGQRTIREVVLFPALK
;
A
#
# COMPACT_ATOMS: atom_id res chain seq x y z
N MET A 1 38.37 -20.81 -13.94
CA MET A 1 38.16 -20.60 -12.49
C MET A 1 38.29 -19.11 -12.24
N SER A 2 37.20 -18.36 -12.41
CA SER A 2 37.16 -16.93 -12.11
C SER A 2 37.02 -16.79 -10.60
N THR A 3 38.05 -16.26 -9.96
CA THR A 3 37.96 -15.74 -8.59
C THR A 3 36.90 -14.64 -8.60
N GLU A 4 35.75 -14.88 -7.95
CA GLU A 4 34.80 -13.81 -7.67
C GLU A 4 35.52 -12.76 -6.82
N GLU A 5 35.71 -11.57 -7.38
CA GLU A 5 36.29 -10.44 -6.66
C GLU A 5 35.40 -10.08 -5.48
N SER A 6 36.00 -9.78 -4.33
CA SER A 6 35.22 -9.38 -3.15
C SER A 6 34.48 -8.04 -3.42
N PRO A 7 33.34 -7.79 -2.75
CA PRO A 7 32.60 -6.52 -2.90
C PRO A 7 33.44 -5.26 -2.66
N SER A 8 34.47 -5.37 -1.81
CA SER A 8 35.42 -4.27 -1.52
C SER A 8 36.37 -4.02 -2.70
N GLU A 9 36.91 -5.08 -3.31
CA GLU A 9 37.80 -4.97 -4.46
C GLU A 9 37.08 -4.38 -5.67
N LEU A 10 35.84 -4.82 -5.94
CA LEU A 10 35.05 -4.30 -7.04
C LEU A 10 34.68 -2.82 -6.85
N LEU A 11 34.38 -2.40 -5.62
CA LEU A 11 34.17 -0.99 -5.29
C LEU A 11 35.46 -0.17 -5.56
N ALA A 12 36.62 -0.69 -5.19
CA ALA A 12 37.90 -0.04 -5.45
C ALA A 12 38.20 0.08 -6.96
N VAL A 13 37.89 -0.97 -7.74
CA VAL A 13 38.00 -0.94 -9.21
C VAL A 13 37.11 0.15 -9.81
N ARG A 14 35.82 0.19 -9.43
CA ARG A 14 34.86 1.19 -9.94
C ARG A 14 35.22 2.61 -9.52
N ARG A 15 35.81 2.80 -8.34
CA ARG A 15 36.37 4.10 -7.89
C ARG A 15 37.57 4.54 -8.73
N ARG A 16 38.49 3.63 -9.06
CA ARG A 16 39.60 3.98 -9.98
C ARG A 16 39.09 4.43 -11.34
N LYS A 17 38.09 3.71 -11.90
CA LYS A 17 37.44 4.13 -13.15
C LYS A 17 36.78 5.50 -13.05
N LEU A 18 36.13 5.80 -11.92
CA LEU A 18 35.54 7.12 -11.68
C LEU A 18 36.59 8.23 -11.75
N GLU A 19 37.77 8.04 -11.13
CA GLU A 19 38.83 9.06 -11.20
C GLU A 19 39.43 9.16 -12.60
N SER A 20 39.64 8.05 -13.31
CA SER A 20 40.11 8.10 -14.70
C SER A 20 39.13 8.85 -15.62
N LEU A 21 37.83 8.80 -15.37
CA LEU A 21 36.84 9.59 -16.11
C LEU A 21 37.02 11.09 -15.86
N ARG A 22 37.22 11.49 -14.59
CA ARG A 22 37.46 12.89 -14.22
C ARG A 22 38.78 13.43 -14.79
N GLU A 23 39.84 12.63 -14.74
CA GLU A 23 41.14 12.96 -15.34
C GLU A 23 41.04 13.16 -16.86
N ALA A 24 40.16 12.40 -17.52
CA ALA A 24 39.86 12.55 -18.94
C ALA A 24 38.89 13.71 -19.24
N GLY A 25 38.50 14.52 -18.25
CA GLY A 25 37.59 15.64 -18.42
C GLY A 25 36.12 15.24 -18.65
N VAL A 26 35.76 13.98 -18.41
CA VAL A 26 34.38 13.51 -18.48
C VAL A 26 33.71 13.80 -17.14
N GLU A 27 32.57 14.47 -17.14
CA GLU A 27 31.73 14.65 -15.94
C GLU A 27 30.94 13.36 -15.68
N PRO A 28 31.26 12.56 -14.64
CA PRO A 28 30.58 11.29 -14.37
C PRO A 28 29.18 11.43 -13.74
N PHE A 29 28.81 12.64 -13.29
CA PHE A 29 27.52 12.95 -12.69
C PHE A 29 26.99 14.31 -13.21
N PRO A 30 26.63 14.41 -14.51
CA PRO A 30 26.18 15.65 -15.10
C PRO A 30 24.88 16.17 -14.47
N HIS A 31 24.68 17.49 -14.56
CA HIS A 31 23.55 18.17 -13.94
C HIS A 31 22.20 17.89 -14.63
N ALA A 32 22.22 17.64 -15.94
CA ALA A 32 21.00 17.45 -16.73
C ALA A 32 21.27 16.63 -18.00
N TYR A 33 20.21 15.97 -18.48
CA TYR A 33 20.15 15.33 -19.79
C TYR A 33 18.71 15.50 -20.30
N ALA A 34 18.49 16.52 -21.13
CA ALA A 34 17.15 16.95 -21.55
C ALA A 34 16.62 16.13 -22.74
N ASP A 35 15.31 16.24 -22.99
CA ASP A 35 14.62 15.64 -24.15
C ASP A 35 14.68 14.11 -24.21
N VAL A 36 14.67 13.46 -23.04
CA VAL A 36 14.63 11.99 -22.95
C VAL A 36 13.23 11.47 -23.29
N THR A 37 13.16 10.57 -24.26
CA THR A 37 11.98 9.76 -24.58
C THR A 37 12.03 8.47 -23.76
N SER A 38 10.89 8.07 -23.18
CA SER A 38 10.81 6.77 -22.50
C SER A 38 10.98 5.62 -23.50
N VAL A 39 11.48 4.47 -23.05
CA VAL A 39 11.68 3.29 -23.89
C VAL A 39 10.36 2.84 -24.53
N ALA A 40 9.25 2.84 -23.80
CA ALA A 40 7.95 2.49 -24.35
C ALA A 40 7.51 3.48 -25.44
N ASP A 41 7.65 4.78 -25.21
CA ASP A 41 7.29 5.81 -26.20
C ASP A 41 8.20 5.77 -27.43
N ALA A 42 9.47 5.42 -27.25
CA ALA A 42 10.41 5.20 -28.34
C ALA A 42 10.10 3.95 -29.16
N LYS A 43 9.42 2.95 -28.58
CA LYS A 43 9.06 1.69 -29.27
C LYS A 43 7.70 1.73 -29.93
N ALA A 44 6.70 2.33 -29.28
CA ALA A 44 5.29 2.26 -29.69
C ALA A 44 5.04 2.65 -31.17
N PRO A 45 5.66 3.71 -31.73
CA PRO A 45 5.46 4.07 -33.14
C PRO A 45 6.06 3.07 -34.15
N HIS A 46 6.88 2.12 -33.68
CA HIS A 46 7.77 1.30 -34.50
C HIS A 46 7.55 -0.21 -34.32
N GLU A 47 6.53 -0.64 -33.57
CA GLU A 47 6.23 -2.07 -33.38
C GLU A 47 5.99 -2.81 -34.70
N GLY A 48 5.42 -2.12 -35.69
CA GLY A 48 5.11 -2.64 -37.02
C GLY A 48 6.25 -2.69 -38.03
N LEU A 49 7.48 -2.27 -37.67
CA LEU A 49 8.63 -2.33 -38.58
C LEU A 49 8.94 -3.78 -39.01
N ALA A 50 9.36 -3.96 -40.25
CA ALA A 50 9.84 -5.24 -40.78
C ALA A 50 11.26 -5.55 -40.28
N ASP A 51 11.63 -6.83 -40.26
CA ASP A 51 12.96 -7.25 -39.80
C ASP A 51 14.06 -6.72 -40.73
N GLY A 52 15.05 -6.02 -40.14
CA GLY A 52 16.13 -5.38 -40.88
C GLY A 52 15.78 -3.99 -41.44
N GLU A 53 14.59 -3.47 -41.15
CA GLU A 53 14.17 -2.13 -41.57
C GLU A 53 14.84 -1.04 -40.71
N GLU A 54 15.34 0.00 -41.37
CA GLU A 54 15.94 1.17 -40.74
C GLU A 54 15.00 2.37 -40.89
N THR A 55 15.01 3.28 -39.91
CA THR A 55 14.21 4.51 -39.94
C THR A 55 15.07 5.75 -39.76
N GLU A 56 14.51 6.90 -40.12
CA GLU A 56 15.11 8.22 -39.80
C GLU A 56 14.63 8.76 -38.44
N ALA A 57 13.81 8.01 -37.69
CA ALA A 57 13.25 8.44 -36.42
C ALA A 57 14.35 8.55 -35.37
N ARG A 58 14.66 9.78 -34.98
CA ARG A 58 15.65 10.07 -33.93
C ARG A 58 15.03 9.95 -32.56
N VAL A 59 15.77 9.34 -31.65
CA VAL A 59 15.40 9.20 -30.25
C VAL A 59 16.59 9.53 -29.36
N ARG A 60 16.28 10.09 -28.20
CA ARG A 60 17.20 10.24 -27.09
C ARG A 60 16.65 9.42 -25.94
N VAL A 61 17.33 8.35 -25.58
CA VAL A 61 16.91 7.43 -24.50
C VAL A 61 17.90 7.51 -23.36
N ALA A 62 17.44 7.29 -22.14
CA ALA A 62 18.30 7.22 -20.96
C ALA A 62 17.84 6.11 -20.03
N GLY A 63 18.80 5.45 -19.38
CA GLY A 63 18.48 4.34 -18.50
C GLY A 63 19.71 3.69 -17.90
N ARG A 64 19.48 2.59 -17.21
CA ARG A 64 20.53 1.80 -16.56
C ARG A 64 21.07 0.78 -17.54
N LEU A 65 22.40 0.74 -17.66
CA LEU A 65 23.09 -0.26 -18.47
C LEU A 65 22.91 -1.65 -17.86
N HIS A 66 22.04 -2.45 -18.46
CA HIS A 66 21.66 -3.77 -17.96
C HIS A 66 22.58 -4.86 -18.49
N ALA A 67 22.94 -4.84 -19.78
CA ALA A 67 23.82 -5.83 -20.38
C ALA A 67 24.70 -5.24 -21.46
N ARG A 68 25.80 -5.93 -21.77
CA ARG A 68 26.68 -5.61 -22.88
C ARG A 68 27.18 -6.90 -23.52
N ARG A 69 27.13 -6.97 -24.85
CA ARG A 69 27.61 -8.08 -25.68
C ARG A 69 28.29 -7.54 -26.94
N GLY A 70 29.32 -8.22 -27.44
CA GLY A 70 30.01 -7.84 -28.68
C GLY A 70 31.53 -7.82 -28.58
N GLN A 71 32.20 -7.85 -29.73
CA GLN A 71 33.66 -7.83 -29.89
C GLN A 71 34.02 -7.06 -31.17
N GLY A 72 35.21 -6.45 -31.20
CA GLY A 72 35.73 -5.77 -32.39
C GLY A 72 35.13 -4.38 -32.63
N LYS A 73 34.48 -4.19 -33.78
CA LYS A 73 34.01 -2.87 -34.27
C LYS A 73 32.55 -2.55 -33.91
N MET A 74 31.87 -3.44 -33.20
CA MET A 74 30.46 -3.29 -32.84
C MET A 74 30.19 -3.87 -31.45
N ALA A 75 29.32 -3.20 -30.70
CA ALA A 75 28.82 -3.67 -29.43
C ALA A 75 27.31 -3.45 -29.34
N PHE A 76 26.66 -4.31 -28.59
CA PHE A 76 25.26 -4.19 -28.24
C PHE A 76 25.14 -4.03 -26.74
N LEU A 77 24.30 -3.10 -26.31
CA LEU A 77 24.04 -2.81 -24.92
C LEU A 77 22.54 -2.86 -24.70
N ASP A 78 22.11 -3.33 -23.53
CA ASP A 78 20.69 -3.26 -23.15
C ASP A 78 20.52 -2.15 -22.11
N LEU A 79 19.60 -1.23 -22.38
CA LEU A 79 19.29 -0.08 -21.54
C LEU A 79 17.89 -0.23 -20.94
N ASP A 80 17.81 -0.19 -19.62
CA ASP A 80 16.55 -0.31 -18.88
C ASP A 80 16.12 1.05 -18.33
N ASP A 81 14.87 1.45 -18.59
CA ASP A 81 14.23 2.58 -17.94
C ASP A 81 13.00 2.12 -17.11
N ARG A 82 12.15 3.07 -16.69
CA ARG A 82 10.93 2.75 -15.93
C ARG A 82 9.84 2.05 -16.75
N THR A 83 9.91 2.13 -18.08
CA THR A 83 8.88 1.66 -19.03
C THR A 83 9.29 0.39 -19.76
N GLY A 84 10.58 0.05 -19.77
CA GLY A 84 11.04 -1.23 -20.31
C GLY A 84 12.52 -1.25 -20.67
N ARG A 85 12.86 -2.14 -21.60
CA ARG A 85 14.20 -2.36 -22.13
C ARG A 85 14.30 -2.02 -23.60
N ILE A 86 15.38 -1.36 -24.00
CA ILE A 86 15.75 -1.15 -25.41
C ILE A 86 17.19 -1.58 -25.67
N GLN A 87 17.42 -2.18 -26.83
CA GLN A 87 18.76 -2.51 -27.29
C GLN A 87 19.40 -1.28 -27.93
N LEU A 88 20.66 -1.04 -27.61
CA LEU A 88 21.53 -0.07 -28.25
C LEU A 88 22.52 -0.83 -29.13
N GLN A 89 22.69 -0.42 -30.38
CA GLN A 89 23.78 -0.85 -31.25
C GLN A 89 24.80 0.27 -31.37
N ALA A 90 25.97 0.07 -30.77
CA ALA A 90 27.11 0.97 -30.89
C ALA A 90 28.07 0.44 -31.96
N ARG A 91 28.46 1.32 -32.89
CA ARG A 91 29.43 1.00 -33.95
C ARG A 91 30.60 1.96 -33.90
N ARG A 92 31.81 1.41 -34.05
CA ARG A 92 33.06 2.19 -34.03
C ARG A 92 33.14 3.20 -35.16
N ASP A 93 32.63 2.86 -36.35
CA ASP A 93 32.63 3.76 -37.51
C ASP A 93 31.58 4.88 -37.42
N VAL A 94 30.62 4.78 -36.50
CA VAL A 94 29.63 5.84 -36.23
C VAL A 94 30.10 6.72 -35.07
N LEU A 95 30.53 6.12 -33.95
CA LEU A 95 30.93 6.85 -32.75
C LEU A 95 32.37 7.39 -32.79
N GLY A 96 33.21 6.86 -33.68
CA GLY A 96 34.65 7.07 -33.64
C GLY A 96 35.35 6.23 -32.56
N ASP A 97 36.67 6.16 -32.62
CA ASP A 97 37.48 5.27 -31.78
C ASP A 97 37.37 5.62 -30.28
N GLU A 98 37.51 6.90 -29.92
CA GLU A 98 37.55 7.32 -28.52
C GLU A 98 36.22 7.08 -27.79
N ALA A 99 35.10 7.54 -28.36
CA ALA A 99 33.79 7.39 -27.75
C ALA A 99 33.34 5.91 -27.71
N PHE A 100 33.66 5.13 -28.75
CA PHE A 100 33.36 3.70 -28.77
C PHE A 100 34.15 2.95 -27.70
N GLU A 101 35.47 3.11 -27.63
CA GLU A 101 36.29 2.43 -26.62
C GLU A 101 35.88 2.84 -25.20
N ARG A 102 35.59 4.14 -24.97
CA ARG A 102 35.11 4.60 -23.66
C ARG A 102 33.79 3.94 -23.26
N LEU A 103 32.83 3.79 -24.18
CA LEU A 103 31.56 3.10 -23.92
C LEU A 103 31.79 1.64 -23.48
N LEU A 104 32.79 0.96 -24.05
CA LEU A 104 33.18 -0.40 -23.66
C LEU A 104 33.85 -0.49 -22.28
N THR A 105 34.25 0.64 -21.67
CA THR A 105 34.78 0.65 -20.30
C THR A 105 33.69 0.82 -19.23
N MET A 106 32.49 1.26 -19.62
CA MET A 106 31.34 1.43 -18.73
C MET A 106 30.97 0.12 -18.05
N ASP A 107 30.49 0.20 -16.82
CA ASP A 107 30.10 -0.95 -16.02
C ASP A 107 28.59 -1.15 -16.04
N LEU A 108 28.20 -2.41 -15.88
CA LEU A 108 26.81 -2.76 -15.62
C LEU A 108 26.32 -2.00 -14.38
N GLY A 109 25.12 -1.43 -14.49
CA GLY A 109 24.51 -0.56 -13.49
C GLY A 109 24.78 0.93 -13.68
N ASP A 110 25.74 1.34 -14.52
CA ASP A 110 25.92 2.76 -14.87
C ASP A 110 24.65 3.31 -15.54
N LEU A 111 24.30 4.57 -15.25
CA LEU A 111 23.24 5.27 -15.96
C LEU A 111 23.85 5.97 -17.17
N ILE A 112 23.32 5.72 -18.37
CA ILE A 112 23.79 6.34 -19.61
C ILE A 112 22.61 6.92 -20.39
N GLY A 113 22.89 7.98 -21.14
CA GLY A 113 22.05 8.52 -22.20
C GLY A 113 22.61 8.12 -23.56
N ALA A 114 21.73 7.88 -24.52
CA ALA A 114 22.10 7.56 -25.89
C ALA A 114 21.19 8.28 -26.89
N ASP A 115 21.81 8.92 -27.87
CA ASP A 115 21.18 9.59 -29.00
C ASP A 115 21.36 8.72 -30.24
N GLY A 116 20.30 8.50 -31.02
CA GLY A 116 20.42 7.65 -32.21
C GLY A 116 19.14 7.55 -33.02
N THR A 117 19.12 6.60 -33.96
CA THR A 117 17.95 6.31 -34.81
C THR A 117 17.37 4.94 -34.53
N ILE A 118 16.04 4.82 -34.61
CA ILE A 118 15.35 3.54 -34.45
C ILE A 118 15.55 2.68 -35.70
N PHE A 119 15.83 1.40 -35.48
CA PHE A 119 15.79 0.36 -36.51
C PHE A 119 15.37 -0.97 -35.90
N LYS A 120 14.99 -1.92 -36.75
CA LYS A 120 14.73 -3.30 -36.33
C LYS A 120 15.84 -4.19 -36.85
N THR A 121 16.47 -4.95 -35.97
CA THR A 121 17.51 -5.89 -36.40
C THR A 121 16.91 -6.97 -37.30
N ARG A 122 17.76 -7.68 -38.07
CA ARG A 122 17.33 -8.86 -38.86
C ARG A 122 16.76 -10.01 -38.02
N ARG A 123 16.90 -9.95 -36.69
CA ARG A 123 16.35 -10.93 -35.73
C ARG A 123 15.05 -10.44 -35.09
N GLY A 124 14.52 -9.30 -35.56
CA GLY A 124 13.26 -8.73 -35.08
C GLY A 124 13.35 -7.90 -33.80
N GLU A 125 14.55 -7.66 -33.25
CA GLU A 125 14.74 -6.83 -32.05
C GLU A 125 14.79 -5.34 -32.43
N LEU A 126 13.86 -4.52 -31.91
CA LEU A 126 13.89 -3.06 -32.03
C LEU A 126 15.09 -2.49 -31.26
N SER A 127 15.85 -1.62 -31.92
CA SER A 127 17.13 -1.11 -31.44
C SER A 127 17.31 0.37 -31.76
N VAL A 128 18.19 1.03 -31.01
CA VAL A 128 18.73 2.36 -31.31
C VAL A 128 20.13 2.22 -31.89
N LEU A 129 20.36 2.69 -33.11
CA LEU A 129 21.69 2.85 -33.66
C LEU A 129 22.32 4.10 -33.05
N VAL A 130 23.30 3.91 -32.16
CA VAL A 130 23.85 4.98 -31.33
C VAL A 130 24.75 5.88 -32.16
N SER A 131 24.40 7.17 -32.18
CA SER A 131 25.16 8.25 -32.81
C SER A 131 25.95 9.09 -31.81
N ASP A 132 25.48 9.18 -30.56
CA ASP A 132 26.21 9.79 -29.44
C ASP A 132 25.74 9.18 -28.11
N TRP A 133 26.54 9.32 -27.05
CA TRP A 133 26.17 8.84 -25.72
C TRP A 133 26.81 9.67 -24.61
N THR A 134 26.18 9.68 -23.44
CA THR A 134 26.66 10.41 -22.26
C THR A 134 26.56 9.54 -21.02
N LEU A 135 27.59 9.53 -20.17
CA LEU A 135 27.52 8.95 -18.83
C LEU A 135 26.70 9.89 -17.93
N LEU A 136 25.63 9.39 -17.33
CA LEU A 136 24.71 10.16 -16.48
C LEU A 136 24.93 9.92 -14.99
N ALA A 137 25.35 8.70 -14.61
CA ALA A 137 25.83 8.43 -13.27
C ALA A 137 26.71 7.18 -13.26
N LYS A 138 27.93 7.31 -12.75
CA LYS A 138 28.78 6.14 -12.49
C LYS A 138 28.24 5.35 -11.30
N SER A 139 27.92 4.08 -11.52
CA SER A 139 27.60 3.14 -10.44
C SER A 139 28.88 2.59 -9.82
N LEU A 140 29.05 2.82 -8.52
CA LEU A 140 30.21 2.36 -7.74
C LEU A 140 30.01 0.97 -7.14
N ARG A 141 28.77 0.47 -7.09
CA ARG A 141 28.45 -0.89 -6.68
C ARG A 141 27.81 -1.64 -7.85
N PRO A 142 28.06 -2.94 -8.01
CA PRO A 142 27.34 -3.71 -9.02
C PRO A 142 25.83 -3.71 -8.72
N PRO A 143 24.97 -3.79 -9.75
CA PRO A 143 23.59 -4.15 -9.55
C PRO A 143 23.48 -5.59 -9.01
N PRO A 144 22.32 -5.99 -8.44
CA PRO A 144 22.06 -7.39 -8.09
C PRO A 144 22.25 -8.35 -9.27
N ASP A 145 22.46 -9.64 -8.97
CA ASP A 145 22.69 -10.66 -9.98
C ASP A 145 21.55 -10.73 -11.01
N LYS A 146 21.92 -10.89 -12.29
CA LYS A 146 21.01 -10.81 -13.43
C LYS A 146 20.19 -12.07 -13.65
N HIS A 147 20.68 -13.22 -13.17
CA HIS A 147 20.09 -14.52 -13.44
C HIS A 147 19.15 -14.94 -12.32
N SER A 148 19.52 -14.68 -11.06
CA SER A 148 18.65 -14.98 -9.93
C SER A 148 17.69 -13.83 -9.60
N GLY A 149 17.97 -12.60 -10.05
CA GLY A 149 17.34 -11.40 -9.47
C GLY A 149 17.76 -11.23 -8.01
N LEU A 150 17.07 -10.34 -7.29
CA LEU A 150 17.23 -10.21 -5.85
C LEU A 150 16.12 -11.01 -5.16
N THR A 151 16.45 -12.20 -4.64
CA THR A 151 15.47 -13.13 -4.06
C THR A 151 15.41 -13.11 -2.54
N ASP A 152 16.49 -12.69 -1.88
CA ASP A 152 16.54 -12.62 -0.42
C ASP A 152 15.55 -11.55 0.09
N THR A 153 14.49 -12.02 0.75
CA THR A 153 13.37 -11.19 1.20
C THR A 153 13.80 -10.06 2.13
N GLU A 154 14.76 -10.31 3.05
CA GLU A 154 15.23 -9.27 3.95
C GLU A 154 15.97 -8.16 3.19
N THR A 155 16.87 -8.54 2.28
CA THR A 155 17.61 -7.61 1.44
C THR A 155 16.67 -6.82 0.54
N ARG A 156 15.65 -7.45 -0.05
CA ARG A 156 14.62 -6.76 -0.86
C ARG A 156 13.93 -5.65 -0.08
N PHE A 157 13.48 -5.94 1.14
CA PHE A 157 12.77 -4.95 1.96
C PHE A 157 13.69 -3.87 2.54
N ARG A 158 14.95 -4.21 2.85
CA ARG A 158 15.95 -3.26 3.39
C ARG A 158 16.53 -2.35 2.31
N HIS A 159 16.67 -2.85 1.09
CA HIS A 159 17.23 -2.16 -0.06
C HIS A 159 16.23 -2.16 -1.22
N ARG A 160 15.07 -1.51 -1.01
CA ARG A 160 13.99 -1.48 -1.99
C ARG A 160 14.45 -0.92 -3.34
N GLU A 161 15.38 0.02 -3.35
CA GLU A 161 16.00 0.55 -4.56
C GLU A 161 16.69 -0.54 -5.41
N LEU A 162 17.26 -1.56 -4.77
CA LEU A 162 17.88 -2.69 -5.47
C LEU A 162 16.83 -3.70 -5.96
N ASP A 163 15.79 -3.94 -5.15
CA ASP A 163 14.65 -4.78 -5.52
C ASP A 163 13.93 -4.20 -6.76
N LEU A 164 13.67 -2.90 -6.79
CA LEU A 164 13.06 -2.22 -7.95
C LEU A 164 13.95 -2.24 -9.20
N ILE A 165 15.28 -2.33 -9.04
CA ILE A 165 16.21 -2.50 -10.17
C ILE A 165 16.15 -3.94 -10.70
N ALA A 166 16.10 -4.92 -9.81
CA ALA A 166 16.23 -6.33 -10.17
C ALA A 166 14.90 -6.97 -10.62
N ASN A 167 13.78 -6.54 -10.05
CA ASN A 167 12.49 -7.22 -10.09
C ASN A 167 11.41 -6.28 -10.66
N PRO A 168 11.14 -6.32 -11.98
CA PRO A 168 10.11 -5.51 -12.64
C PRO A 168 8.72 -5.65 -12.02
N GLU A 169 8.36 -6.85 -11.60
CA GLU A 169 7.09 -7.19 -10.94
C GLU A 169 6.89 -6.40 -9.64
N THR A 170 7.96 -6.14 -8.87
CA THR A 170 7.91 -5.27 -7.69
C THR A 170 7.54 -3.84 -8.11
N ARG A 171 8.09 -3.33 -9.23
CA ARG A 171 7.72 -1.99 -9.74
C ARG A 171 6.26 -1.94 -10.12
N ASP A 172 5.75 -2.97 -10.78
CA ASP A 172 4.35 -3.06 -11.22
C ASP A 172 3.37 -3.03 -10.05
N VAL A 173 3.71 -3.67 -8.92
CA VAL A 173 2.92 -3.59 -7.67
C VAL A 173 2.79 -2.14 -7.19
N PHE A 174 3.89 -1.38 -7.13
CA PHE A 174 3.86 0.01 -6.64
C PHE A 174 3.21 0.98 -7.62
N ILE A 175 3.37 0.75 -8.93
CA ILE A 175 2.62 1.50 -9.96
C ILE A 175 1.11 1.22 -9.81
N THR A 176 0.74 -0.04 -9.59
CA THR A 176 -0.65 -0.44 -9.35
C THR A 176 -1.21 0.20 -8.09
N ARG A 177 -0.45 0.24 -7.00
CA ARG A 177 -0.83 0.98 -5.78
C ARG A 177 -1.13 2.46 -6.06
N ALA A 178 -0.28 3.14 -6.85
CA ALA A 178 -0.52 4.54 -7.21
C ALA A 178 -1.81 4.71 -8.03
N LYS A 179 -2.11 3.76 -8.94
CA LYS A 179 -3.37 3.73 -9.70
C LYS A 179 -4.58 3.50 -8.79
N ILE A 180 -4.49 2.60 -7.80
CA ILE A 180 -5.54 2.34 -6.80
C ILE A 180 -5.90 3.62 -6.07
N VAL A 181 -4.91 4.29 -5.46
CA VAL A 181 -5.11 5.56 -4.73
C VAL A 181 -5.74 6.62 -5.63
N SER A 182 -5.25 6.76 -6.86
CA SER A 182 -5.80 7.73 -7.80
C SER A 182 -7.23 7.40 -8.24
N ALA A 183 -7.59 6.13 -8.36
CA ALA A 183 -8.94 5.68 -8.73
C ALA A 183 -9.94 5.93 -7.59
N ILE A 184 -9.53 5.69 -6.34
CA ILE A 184 -10.34 5.99 -5.15
C ILE A 184 -10.70 7.48 -5.11
N ARG A 185 -9.69 8.37 -5.21
CA ARG A 185 -9.92 9.82 -5.22
C ARG A 185 -10.91 10.23 -6.29
N ARG A 186 -10.67 9.81 -7.55
CA ARG A 186 -11.58 10.12 -8.67
C ARG A 186 -13.00 9.64 -8.44
N PHE A 187 -13.20 8.48 -7.83
CA PHE A 187 -14.53 7.95 -7.53
C PHE A 187 -15.25 8.83 -6.49
N LEU A 188 -14.58 9.15 -5.39
CA LEU A 188 -15.15 9.95 -4.31
C LEU A 188 -15.40 11.41 -4.74
N ASP A 189 -14.46 12.01 -5.46
CA ASP A 189 -14.58 13.35 -6.03
C ASP A 189 -15.80 13.45 -6.97
N ALA A 190 -16.00 12.43 -7.81
CA ALA A 190 -17.14 12.38 -8.73
C ALA A 190 -18.49 12.26 -8.01
N ASP A 191 -18.52 11.61 -6.84
CA ASP A 191 -19.71 11.47 -5.99
C ASP A 191 -19.87 12.65 -4.99
N GLY A 192 -19.04 13.69 -5.13
CA GLY A 192 -19.17 14.97 -4.40
C GLY A 192 -18.60 14.96 -2.99
N PHE A 193 -17.72 14.01 -2.66
CA PHE A 193 -16.96 14.07 -1.41
C PHE A 193 -15.86 15.12 -1.50
N ILE A 194 -15.53 15.71 -0.35
CA ILE A 194 -14.44 16.69 -0.22
C ILE A 194 -13.25 16.00 0.45
N GLU A 195 -12.10 15.95 -0.22
CA GLU A 195 -10.84 15.53 0.42
C GLU A 195 -10.41 16.58 1.45
N VAL A 196 -10.12 16.14 2.67
CA VAL A 196 -9.69 17.00 3.78
C VAL A 196 -8.42 16.44 4.43
N GLU A 197 -7.73 17.27 5.20
CA GLU A 197 -6.59 16.87 6.02
C GLU A 197 -6.89 17.20 7.48
N THR A 198 -6.91 16.18 8.34
CA THR A 198 -7.10 16.32 9.79
C THR A 198 -5.78 16.15 10.55
N PRO A 199 -5.69 16.60 11.83
CA PRO A 199 -4.43 16.56 12.57
C PRO A 199 -3.85 15.14 12.73
N VAL A 200 -2.60 14.96 12.29
CA VAL A 200 -1.79 13.75 12.54
C VAL A 200 -1.25 13.74 13.97
N LEU A 201 -0.81 14.89 14.47
CA LEU A 201 -0.40 15.07 15.87
C LEU A 201 -1.60 15.55 16.67
N GLN A 202 -2.05 14.75 17.63
CA GLN A 202 -3.27 14.98 18.40
C GLN A 202 -2.94 15.13 19.89
N PRO A 203 -3.58 16.05 20.63
CA PRO A 203 -3.40 16.17 22.08
C PRO A 203 -4.07 15.01 22.84
N ILE A 204 -5.02 14.35 22.19
CA ILE A 204 -5.74 13.17 22.66
C ILE A 204 -5.96 12.27 21.44
N TYR A 205 -5.72 10.97 21.60
CA TYR A 205 -5.93 9.97 20.54
C TYR A 205 -7.31 9.31 20.71
N GLY A 206 -7.92 8.86 19.61
CA GLY A 206 -9.21 8.20 19.62
C GLY A 206 -9.67 7.78 18.23
N GLY A 207 -10.92 7.32 18.10
CA GLY A 207 -11.49 6.83 16.83
C GLY A 207 -11.12 5.39 16.49
N ALA A 208 -10.31 4.71 17.30
CA ALA A 208 -10.04 3.28 17.21
C ALA A 208 -9.65 2.73 18.59
N LEU A 209 -9.61 1.40 18.70
CA LEU A 209 -9.05 0.67 19.85
C LEU A 209 -7.61 0.25 19.51
N ALA A 210 -6.64 1.09 19.82
CA ALA A 210 -5.24 0.85 19.51
C ALA A 210 -4.31 1.66 20.41
N ARG A 211 -3.11 1.12 20.66
CA ARG A 211 -2.05 1.84 21.38
C ARG A 211 -1.43 2.92 20.48
N PRO A 212 -1.35 4.18 20.91
CA PRO A 212 -0.74 5.25 20.12
C PRO A 212 0.79 5.24 20.21
N PHE A 213 1.44 5.95 19.28
CA PHE A 213 2.78 6.47 19.51
C PHE A 213 2.70 7.80 20.25
N GLU A 214 3.53 7.95 21.28
CA GLU A 214 3.63 9.17 22.08
C GLU A 214 4.85 10.00 21.68
N THR A 215 4.71 11.33 21.71
CA THR A 215 5.78 12.29 21.46
C THR A 215 5.59 13.56 22.30
N HIS A 216 6.52 14.52 22.21
CA HIS A 216 6.50 15.76 22.98
C HIS A 216 6.64 16.98 22.07
N PHE A 217 5.73 17.94 22.24
CA PHE A 217 5.78 19.24 21.56
C PHE A 217 6.48 20.28 22.43
N ASN A 218 7.78 20.46 22.19
CA ASN A 218 8.67 21.37 22.93
C ASN A 218 8.11 22.79 23.15
N ALA A 219 7.51 23.42 22.13
CA ALA A 219 7.07 24.82 22.25
C ALA A 219 5.83 25.00 23.13
N LEU A 220 4.99 23.97 23.24
CA LEU A 220 3.81 23.97 24.11
C LEU A 220 4.07 23.28 25.44
N ASP A 221 5.21 22.59 25.57
CA ASP A 221 5.55 21.68 26.66
C ASP A 221 4.42 20.68 26.95
N LYS A 222 3.98 19.96 25.91
CA LYS A 222 2.85 19.03 25.97
C LYS A 222 3.18 17.70 25.33
N THR A 223 2.67 16.63 25.96
CA THR A 223 2.57 15.31 25.33
C THR A 223 1.58 15.38 24.16
N MET A 224 1.98 14.76 23.05
CA MET A 224 1.18 14.62 21.83
C MET A 224 1.20 13.16 21.39
N TYR A 225 0.21 12.77 20.63
CA TYR A 225 0.06 11.41 20.10
C TYR A 225 0.00 11.45 18.58
N LEU A 226 0.61 10.47 17.92
CA LEU A 226 0.29 10.22 16.52
C LEU A 226 -1.10 9.58 16.45
N ARG A 227 -1.93 10.05 15.51
CA ARG A 227 -3.29 9.55 15.34
C ARG A 227 -3.33 8.05 15.06
N ILE A 228 -4.33 7.38 15.65
CA ILE A 228 -4.63 5.96 15.42
C ILE A 228 -5.78 5.74 14.42
N ALA A 229 -6.52 6.83 14.14
CA ALA A 229 -7.62 6.97 13.19
C ALA A 229 -7.89 8.48 12.94
N THR A 230 -8.65 8.78 11.89
CA THR A 230 -9.13 10.14 11.53
C THR A 230 -10.57 10.42 11.96
N GLU A 231 -11.32 9.36 12.30
CA GLU A 231 -12.75 9.33 12.63
C GLU A 231 -13.27 10.54 13.42
N LEU A 232 -12.72 10.80 14.61
CA LEU A 232 -13.27 11.83 15.51
C LEU A 232 -13.19 13.24 14.90
N TYR A 233 -12.15 13.51 14.10
CA TYR A 233 -12.02 14.81 13.43
C TYR A 233 -12.92 14.89 12.20
N LEU A 234 -13.05 13.82 11.42
CA LEU A 234 -13.95 13.80 10.27
C LEU A 234 -15.42 13.97 10.69
N LYS A 235 -15.83 13.34 11.80
CA LYS A 235 -17.16 13.57 12.39
C LYS A 235 -17.39 15.00 12.85
N ARG A 236 -16.37 15.69 13.39
CA ARG A 236 -16.46 17.13 13.69
C ARG A 236 -16.72 17.97 12.44
N LEU A 237 -16.21 17.57 11.28
CA LEU A 237 -16.51 18.23 10.01
C LEU A 237 -17.94 17.97 9.53
N ILE A 238 -18.49 16.80 9.83
CA ILE A 238 -19.90 16.49 9.59
C ILE A 238 -20.81 17.36 10.47
N VAL A 239 -20.49 17.51 11.76
CA VAL A 239 -21.15 18.50 12.66
C VAL A 239 -21.02 19.91 12.08
N GLY A 240 -19.87 20.24 11.49
CA GLY A 240 -19.62 21.50 10.81
C GLY A 240 -20.40 21.71 9.50
N GLY A 241 -21.13 20.71 9.02
CA GLY A 241 -22.00 20.82 7.85
C GLY A 241 -21.34 20.55 6.50
N LEU A 242 -20.18 19.87 6.46
CA LEU A 242 -19.54 19.51 5.19
C LEU A 242 -20.22 18.34 4.45
N GLU A 243 -21.11 17.60 5.13
CA GLU A 243 -21.95 16.51 4.63
C GLU A 243 -21.24 15.29 4.03
N ARG A 244 -20.24 15.45 3.17
CA ARG A 244 -19.46 14.37 2.56
C ARG A 244 -17.97 14.70 2.56
N VAL A 245 -17.23 14.04 3.45
CA VAL A 245 -15.78 14.26 3.59
C VAL A 245 -15.04 12.94 3.51
N TYR A 246 -13.82 12.96 2.98
CA TYR A 246 -12.90 11.84 3.10
C TYR A 246 -11.48 12.30 3.38
N GLU A 247 -10.71 11.45 4.02
CA GLU A 247 -9.27 11.60 4.13
C GLU A 247 -8.59 10.30 3.71
N LEU A 248 -7.58 10.41 2.85
CA LEU A 248 -6.70 9.30 2.48
C LEU A 248 -5.30 9.61 3.01
N GLY A 249 -5.00 9.07 4.20
CA GLY A 249 -3.84 9.48 4.98
C GLY A 249 -3.19 8.35 5.76
N LYS A 250 -2.17 8.71 6.56
CA LYS A 250 -1.44 7.76 7.41
C LYS A 250 -2.04 7.68 8.80
N ASP A 251 -2.17 6.46 9.31
CA ASP A 251 -2.42 6.19 10.73
C ASP A 251 -1.25 5.41 11.33
N PHE A 252 -1.10 5.55 12.64
CA PHE A 252 0.05 5.05 13.40
C PHE A 252 -0.43 4.26 14.60
N ARG A 253 -0.17 2.96 14.63
CA ARG A 253 -0.53 2.08 15.75
C ARG A 253 0.72 1.38 16.28
N ASN A 254 0.96 1.53 17.58
CA ASN A 254 2.14 1.02 18.26
C ASN A 254 1.94 -0.46 18.65
N GLU A 255 1.85 -1.28 17.61
CA GLU A 255 1.50 -2.69 17.66
C GLU A 255 2.57 -3.57 16.99
N GLY A 256 2.45 -4.89 17.15
CA GLY A 256 3.38 -5.85 16.58
C GLY A 256 3.36 -5.93 15.05
N LEU A 257 4.52 -6.20 14.45
CA LEU A 257 4.63 -6.49 13.02
C LEU A 257 4.04 -7.87 12.69
N SER A 258 3.26 -7.95 11.62
CA SER A 258 2.72 -9.22 11.11
C SER A 258 2.60 -9.18 9.57
N PRO A 259 2.20 -10.28 8.91
CA PRO A 259 1.91 -10.24 7.47
C PRO A 259 0.83 -9.21 7.08
N LYS A 260 -0.06 -8.82 8.00
CA LYS A 260 -1.17 -7.89 7.74
C LYS A 260 -0.97 -6.50 8.40
N HIS A 261 0.06 -6.32 9.23
CA HIS A 261 0.22 -5.15 10.10
C HIS A 261 1.61 -4.51 9.94
N ASN A 262 1.60 -3.19 9.73
CA ASN A 262 2.78 -2.31 9.75
C ASN A 262 2.45 -1.11 10.66
N PRO A 263 3.39 -0.56 11.46
CA PRO A 263 3.08 0.40 12.52
C PRO A 263 2.59 1.75 11.97
N GLU A 264 2.98 2.07 10.73
CA GLU A 264 2.39 3.12 9.93
C GLU A 264 1.73 2.52 8.69
N PHE A 265 0.48 2.86 8.41
CA PHE A 265 -0.27 2.33 7.28
C PHE A 265 -1.20 3.40 6.71
N THR A 266 -1.67 3.19 5.49
CA THR A 266 -2.53 4.14 4.78
C THR A 266 -3.97 3.69 4.92
N MET A 267 -4.81 4.57 5.45
CA MET A 267 -6.24 4.35 5.57
C MET A 267 -6.98 5.41 4.75
N LEU A 268 -8.03 4.98 4.07
CA LEU A 268 -9.08 5.86 3.60
C LEU A 268 -10.16 5.84 4.66
N GLU A 269 -10.57 7.01 5.15
CA GLU A 269 -11.82 7.15 5.87
C GLU A 269 -12.73 8.13 5.15
N TRP A 270 -14.03 7.82 5.08
CA TRP A 270 -15.03 8.80 4.65
C TRP A 270 -16.25 8.78 5.55
N TYR A 271 -16.95 9.91 5.56
CA TYR A 271 -18.20 10.11 6.28
C TYR A 271 -19.21 10.80 5.38
N GLU A 272 -20.42 10.25 5.33
CA GLU A 272 -21.54 10.75 4.54
C GLU A 272 -22.75 11.01 5.44
N ALA A 273 -23.14 12.27 5.59
CA ALA A 273 -24.35 12.68 6.25
C ALA A 273 -25.59 12.13 5.51
N TYR A 274 -26.61 11.85 6.29
CA TYR A 274 -27.90 11.25 5.91
C TYR A 274 -27.80 9.84 5.32
N ALA A 275 -26.62 9.20 5.40
CA ALA A 275 -26.43 7.79 5.08
C ALA A 275 -26.49 6.92 6.34
N ASP A 276 -26.81 5.65 6.14
CA ASP A 276 -26.65 4.58 7.13
C ASP A 276 -25.68 3.52 6.59
N TRP A 277 -25.46 2.44 7.34
CA TRP A 277 -24.53 1.39 6.96
C TRP A 277 -24.85 0.72 5.62
N GLU A 278 -26.12 0.64 5.20
CA GLU A 278 -26.51 0.02 3.93
C GLU A 278 -26.06 0.88 2.74
N VAL A 279 -26.25 2.21 2.85
CA VAL A 279 -25.76 3.16 1.85
C VAL A 279 -24.23 3.10 1.75
N VAL A 280 -23.55 3.01 2.89
CA VAL A 280 -22.08 2.89 2.94
C VAL A 280 -21.61 1.57 2.32
N ALA A 281 -22.30 0.46 2.60
CA ALA A 281 -22.01 -0.85 2.02
C ALA A 281 -22.11 -0.83 0.50
N ASP A 282 -23.22 -0.32 -0.04
CA ASP A 282 -23.44 -0.22 -1.49
C ASP A 282 -22.39 0.68 -2.16
N ARG A 283 -22.03 1.80 -1.52
CA ARG A 283 -21.00 2.71 -2.03
C ARG A 283 -19.60 2.06 -2.01
N ALA A 284 -19.25 1.37 -0.93
CA ALA A 284 -17.97 0.67 -0.81
C ALA A 284 -17.81 -0.40 -1.88
N GLU A 285 -18.85 -1.19 -2.13
CA GLU A 285 -18.83 -2.20 -3.19
C GLU A 285 -18.62 -1.57 -4.58
N ARG A 286 -19.37 -0.50 -4.91
CA ARG A 286 -19.22 0.22 -6.19
C ARG A 286 -17.82 0.82 -6.35
N MET A 287 -17.29 1.44 -5.30
CA MET A 287 -15.96 2.06 -5.33
C MET A 287 -14.88 1.00 -5.56
N VAL A 288 -14.86 -0.07 -4.76
CA VAL A 288 -13.84 -1.11 -4.85
C VAL A 288 -13.90 -1.82 -6.20
N ARG A 289 -15.09 -2.06 -6.75
CA ARG A 289 -15.26 -2.58 -8.12
C ARG A 289 -14.67 -1.65 -9.16
N SER A 290 -14.98 -0.34 -9.10
CA SER A 290 -14.41 0.65 -10.02
C SER A 290 -12.88 0.74 -9.92
N VAL A 291 -12.33 0.55 -8.72
CA VAL A 291 -10.87 0.53 -8.48
C VAL A 291 -10.25 -0.74 -9.06
N ALA A 292 -10.87 -1.90 -8.87
CA ALA A 292 -10.44 -3.17 -9.44
C ALA A 292 -10.40 -3.10 -10.98
N ASP A 293 -11.46 -2.57 -11.60
CA ASP A 293 -11.54 -2.36 -13.05
C ASP A 293 -10.42 -1.44 -13.55
N ALA A 294 -10.14 -0.34 -12.83
CA ALA A 294 -9.10 0.63 -13.18
C ALA A 294 -7.67 0.05 -13.17
N VAL A 295 -7.46 -1.06 -12.45
CA VAL A 295 -6.18 -1.78 -12.41
C VAL A 295 -6.21 -3.12 -13.16
N GLY A 296 -7.33 -3.46 -13.82
CA GLY A 296 -7.48 -4.69 -14.58
C GLY A 296 -7.53 -5.95 -13.71
N SER A 297 -8.03 -5.85 -12.48
CA SER A 297 -8.21 -7.00 -11.59
C SER A 297 -9.64 -7.53 -11.68
N GLU A 298 -9.81 -8.85 -11.82
CA GLU A 298 -11.12 -9.50 -11.75
C GLU A 298 -11.61 -9.71 -10.29
N LYS A 299 -10.76 -9.39 -9.29
CA LYS A 299 -11.16 -9.41 -7.88
C LYS A 299 -12.30 -8.42 -7.67
N PHE A 300 -13.30 -8.78 -6.88
CA PHE A 300 -14.50 -7.96 -6.61
C PHE A 300 -15.44 -7.73 -7.82
N ALA A 301 -15.28 -8.49 -8.91
CA ALA A 301 -16.21 -8.43 -10.04
C ALA A 301 -17.60 -9.01 -9.74
N GLN A 302 -17.77 -9.77 -8.67
CA GLN A 302 -19.06 -10.30 -8.23
C GLN A 302 -19.58 -9.52 -7.01
N PRO A 303 -20.92 -9.43 -6.81
CA PRO A 303 -21.49 -8.84 -5.61
C PRO A 303 -20.98 -9.50 -4.34
N TRP A 304 -20.78 -8.71 -3.27
CA TRP A 304 -20.27 -9.24 -2.02
C TRP A 304 -21.36 -10.00 -1.29
N LYS A 305 -21.00 -11.13 -0.67
CA LYS A 305 -21.92 -11.83 0.22
C LYS A 305 -22.20 -10.97 1.44
N ARG A 306 -23.41 -11.07 2.01
CA ARG A 306 -23.75 -10.45 3.29
C ARG A 306 -24.11 -11.55 4.28
N GLU A 307 -23.41 -11.61 5.41
CA GLU A 307 -23.63 -12.59 6.46
C GLU A 307 -23.65 -11.89 7.82
N THR A 308 -24.57 -12.25 8.71
CA THR A 308 -24.55 -11.77 10.10
C THR A 308 -23.39 -12.42 10.85
N LEU A 309 -22.73 -11.69 11.77
CA LEU A 309 -21.64 -12.22 12.60
C LEU A 309 -22.08 -13.47 13.38
N ALA A 310 -23.23 -13.40 14.05
CA ALA A 310 -23.75 -14.52 14.83
C ALA A 310 -24.06 -15.75 13.96
N GLY A 311 -24.74 -15.56 12.82
CA GLY A 311 -25.00 -16.65 11.86
C GLY A 311 -23.72 -17.26 11.30
N SER A 312 -22.68 -16.45 11.08
CA SER A 312 -21.38 -16.92 10.62
C SER A 312 -20.65 -17.79 11.64
N VAL A 313 -20.68 -17.40 12.93
CA VAL A 313 -20.15 -18.25 14.01
C VAL A 313 -20.99 -19.52 14.16
N GLN A 314 -22.31 -19.42 14.16
CA GLN A 314 -23.21 -20.57 14.29
C GLN A 314 -23.00 -21.61 13.18
N SER A 315 -22.89 -21.17 11.92
CA SER A 315 -22.73 -22.05 10.76
C SER A 315 -21.36 -22.73 10.68
N ARG A 316 -20.29 -22.05 11.12
CA ARG A 316 -18.91 -22.54 10.99
C ARG A 316 -18.40 -23.27 12.23
N VAL A 317 -18.89 -22.86 13.40
CA VAL A 317 -18.42 -23.34 14.71
C VAL A 317 -19.50 -24.12 15.45
N GLY A 318 -20.78 -23.93 15.09
CA GLY A 318 -21.90 -24.59 15.77
C GLY A 318 -22.36 -23.90 17.07
N ILE A 319 -21.83 -22.69 17.37
CA ILE A 319 -22.08 -21.97 18.62
C ILE A 319 -23.01 -20.77 18.38
N ASP A 320 -24.08 -20.70 19.16
CA ASP A 320 -24.97 -19.54 19.22
C ASP A 320 -24.44 -18.53 20.22
N ILE A 321 -23.72 -17.52 19.74
CA ILE A 321 -23.17 -16.47 20.60
C ILE A 321 -24.25 -15.56 21.21
N LEU A 322 -25.41 -15.42 20.56
CA LEU A 322 -26.50 -14.57 21.06
C LEU A 322 -27.35 -15.30 22.11
N GLY A 323 -27.40 -16.63 22.05
CA GLY A 323 -27.93 -17.48 23.12
C GLY A 323 -27.00 -17.62 24.33
N ASN A 324 -25.69 -17.40 24.16
CA ASN A 324 -24.68 -17.58 25.21
C ASN A 324 -23.99 -16.25 25.56
N ARG A 325 -24.72 -15.34 26.21
CA ARG A 325 -24.37 -13.91 26.38
C ARG A 325 -23.44 -13.58 27.55
N THR A 326 -23.01 -14.57 28.34
CA THR A 326 -22.00 -14.40 29.41
C THR A 326 -20.74 -15.18 29.08
N LEU A 327 -19.61 -14.75 29.65
CA LEU A 327 -18.33 -15.44 29.48
C LEU A 327 -18.45 -16.93 29.83
N GLU A 328 -19.05 -17.25 30.98
CA GLU A 328 -19.20 -18.63 31.46
C GLU A 328 -20.07 -19.47 30.53
N SER A 329 -21.17 -18.90 30.02
CA SER A 329 -22.07 -19.59 29.09
C SER A 329 -21.39 -19.89 27.75
N LEU A 330 -20.66 -18.91 27.19
CA LEU A 330 -19.95 -19.08 25.93
C LEU A 330 -18.78 -20.07 26.05
N GLN A 331 -18.02 -20.01 27.15
CA GLN A 331 -17.03 -21.02 27.47
C GLN A 331 -17.65 -22.42 27.62
N GLY A 332 -18.87 -22.50 28.18
CA GLY A 332 -19.66 -23.73 28.23
C GLY A 332 -19.93 -24.30 26.85
N ALA A 333 -20.50 -23.49 25.95
CA ALA A 333 -20.77 -23.87 24.57
C ALA A 333 -19.50 -24.28 23.80
N MET A 334 -18.38 -23.58 24.00
CA MET A 334 -17.08 -23.94 23.41
C MET A 334 -16.58 -25.30 23.90
N ARG A 335 -16.72 -25.62 25.20
CA ARG A 335 -16.37 -26.94 25.75
C ARG A 335 -17.21 -28.05 25.13
N GLU A 336 -18.51 -27.82 24.99
CA GLU A 336 -19.42 -28.79 24.38
C GLU A 336 -19.12 -29.01 22.89
N ALA A 337 -18.68 -27.96 22.19
CA ALA A 337 -18.19 -28.03 20.82
C ALA A 337 -16.78 -28.65 20.69
N GLY A 338 -16.14 -29.04 21.81
CA GLY A 338 -14.82 -29.65 21.82
C GLY A 338 -13.67 -28.68 21.51
N MET A 339 -13.87 -27.38 21.73
CA MET A 339 -12.88 -26.34 21.47
C MET A 339 -11.99 -26.07 22.68
N GLU A 340 -10.75 -25.65 22.42
CA GLU A 340 -9.91 -25.05 23.44
C GLU A 340 -10.46 -23.67 23.81
N ILE A 341 -10.52 -23.39 25.12
CA ILE A 341 -10.98 -22.10 25.61
C ILE A 341 -9.75 -21.21 25.81
N PRO A 342 -9.61 -20.11 25.05
CA PRO A 342 -8.57 -19.12 25.32
C PRO A 342 -8.85 -18.38 26.63
N ASP A 343 -7.79 -17.88 27.26
CA ASP A 343 -7.88 -17.03 28.45
C ASP A 343 -8.22 -15.59 28.04
N GLU A 344 -9.50 -15.37 27.73
CA GLU A 344 -10.03 -14.05 27.35
C GLU A 344 -10.78 -13.40 28.53
N PRO A 345 -10.62 -12.08 28.74
CA PRO A 345 -11.07 -11.41 29.97
C PRO A 345 -12.59 -11.24 30.06
N ASN A 346 -13.32 -11.34 28.94
CA ASN A 346 -14.75 -11.11 28.89
C ASN A 346 -15.40 -11.80 27.67
N TRP A 347 -16.74 -11.80 27.64
CA TRP A 347 -17.53 -12.39 26.57
C TRP A 347 -17.20 -11.82 25.19
N ALA A 348 -17.01 -10.50 25.08
CA ALA A 348 -16.79 -9.83 23.80
C ALA A 348 -15.43 -10.22 23.20
N ALA A 349 -14.38 -10.27 24.02
CA ALA A 349 -13.06 -10.74 23.62
C ALA A 349 -13.10 -12.22 23.16
N LEU A 350 -13.91 -13.05 23.81
CA LEU A 350 -14.09 -14.45 23.40
C LEU A 350 -14.85 -14.57 22.07
N VAL A 351 -15.82 -13.69 21.79
CA VAL A 351 -16.47 -13.62 20.47
C VAL A 351 -15.51 -13.14 19.39
N ASP A 352 -14.71 -12.12 19.66
CA ASP A 352 -13.67 -11.63 18.74
C ASP A 352 -12.66 -12.74 18.41
N TYR A 353 -12.24 -13.53 19.41
CA TYR A 353 -11.43 -14.71 19.20
C TYR A 353 -12.11 -15.72 18.27
N LEU A 354 -13.39 -16.06 18.49
CA LEU A 354 -14.12 -17.01 17.64
C LEU A 354 -14.18 -16.53 16.19
N VAL A 355 -14.44 -15.25 15.97
CA VAL A 355 -14.47 -14.64 14.64
C VAL A 355 -13.07 -14.71 14.01
N SER A 356 -12.06 -14.20 14.68
CA SER A 356 -10.68 -14.12 14.20
C SER A 356 -10.07 -15.50 13.88
N LYS A 357 -10.37 -16.54 14.67
CA LYS A 357 -9.79 -17.88 14.51
C LYS A 357 -10.59 -18.80 13.60
N HIS A 358 -11.91 -18.67 13.57
CA HIS A 358 -12.77 -19.66 12.92
C HIS A 358 -13.67 -19.09 11.82
N VAL A 359 -13.95 -17.78 11.82
CA VAL A 359 -14.76 -17.15 10.76
C VAL A 359 -13.87 -16.49 9.72
N GLU A 360 -13.04 -15.51 10.11
CA GLU A 360 -12.20 -14.72 9.20
C GLU A 360 -11.44 -15.60 8.19
N PRO A 361 -10.71 -16.66 8.58
CA PRO A 361 -9.91 -17.46 7.64
C PRO A 361 -10.73 -18.17 6.54
N THR A 362 -12.04 -18.29 6.72
CA THR A 362 -12.96 -18.95 5.78
C THR A 362 -13.61 -17.97 4.79
N LEU A 363 -13.49 -16.66 5.02
CA LEU A 363 -14.08 -15.61 4.18
C LEU A 363 -13.19 -15.33 2.95
N ILE A 364 -13.17 -16.27 2.01
CA ILE A 364 -12.35 -16.20 0.79
C ILE A 364 -12.96 -15.25 -0.25
N GLU A 365 -14.24 -15.47 -0.58
CA GLU A 365 -14.99 -14.55 -1.44
C GLU A 365 -15.27 -13.23 -0.70
N PRO A 366 -15.34 -12.09 -1.42
CA PRO A 366 -15.73 -10.82 -0.82
C PRO A 366 -17.03 -10.94 -0.03
N THR A 367 -16.95 -10.68 1.28
CA THR A 367 -18.05 -10.88 2.23
C THR A 367 -18.11 -9.71 3.21
N MET A 368 -19.29 -9.12 3.37
CA MET A 368 -19.61 -8.20 4.45
C MET A 368 -20.16 -9.01 5.63
N LEU A 369 -19.40 -9.05 6.72
CA LEU A 369 -19.87 -9.55 8.00
C LEU A 369 -20.56 -8.40 8.72
N HIS A 370 -21.82 -8.52 9.13
CA HIS A 370 -22.57 -7.42 9.76
C HIS A 370 -23.30 -7.82 11.04
N ASP A 371 -23.95 -6.85 11.69
CA ASP A 371 -24.69 -6.97 12.96
C ASP A 371 -23.80 -7.40 14.14
N TYR A 372 -22.80 -6.57 14.42
CA TYR A 372 -21.87 -6.81 15.51
C TYR A 372 -22.54 -6.63 16.87
N PRO A 373 -22.14 -7.39 17.90
CA PRO A 373 -22.48 -7.08 19.28
C PRO A 373 -22.07 -5.68 19.69
N VAL A 374 -22.90 -5.04 20.52
CA VAL A 374 -22.69 -3.66 21.00
C VAL A 374 -21.38 -3.51 21.77
N GLU A 375 -20.96 -4.54 22.50
CA GLU A 375 -19.73 -4.53 23.31
C GLU A 375 -18.45 -4.44 22.47
N LEU A 376 -18.51 -4.82 21.18
CA LEU A 376 -17.39 -4.75 20.25
C LEU A 376 -17.33 -3.42 19.47
N SER A 377 -18.33 -2.54 19.64
CA SER A 377 -18.59 -1.45 18.69
C SER A 377 -18.95 -0.13 19.41
N PRO A 378 -17.96 0.53 20.05
CA PRO A 378 -18.19 1.70 20.90
C PRO A 378 -18.62 2.97 20.16
N PHE A 379 -18.43 3.03 18.83
CA PHE A 379 -18.78 4.17 17.99
C PHE A 379 -19.95 3.90 17.03
N ALA A 380 -20.42 2.66 16.97
CA ALA A 380 -21.51 2.26 16.09
C ALA A 380 -22.87 2.45 16.78
N LYS A 381 -23.85 2.90 16.02
CA LYS A 381 -25.22 3.07 16.48
C LYS A 381 -25.87 1.70 16.74
N ARG A 382 -26.66 1.61 17.81
CA ARG A 382 -27.44 0.41 18.13
C ARG A 382 -28.34 0.03 16.96
N HIS A 383 -28.51 -1.26 16.74
CA HIS A 383 -29.35 -1.76 15.67
C HIS A 383 -30.81 -1.36 15.89
N ARG A 384 -31.46 -0.86 14.84
CA ARG A 384 -32.84 -0.35 14.93
C ARG A 384 -33.89 -1.41 15.31
N GLU A 385 -33.61 -2.68 15.03
CA GLU A 385 -34.57 -3.80 15.21
C GLU A 385 -34.08 -4.94 16.12
N HIS A 386 -32.79 -4.96 16.51
CA HIS A 386 -32.17 -6.12 17.17
C HIS A 386 -31.41 -5.66 18.41
N ASP A 387 -31.98 -5.89 19.59
CA ASP A 387 -31.36 -5.48 20.85
C ASP A 387 -30.02 -6.19 21.09
N GLY A 388 -29.08 -5.46 21.68
CA GLY A 388 -27.70 -5.92 21.91
C GLY A 388 -26.78 -5.92 20.68
N LEU A 389 -27.27 -5.55 19.49
CA LEU A 389 -26.48 -5.43 18.26
C LEU A 389 -26.30 -3.97 17.81
N VAL A 390 -25.38 -3.75 16.88
CA VAL A 390 -25.15 -2.46 16.22
C VAL A 390 -25.24 -2.56 14.70
N GLU A 391 -25.55 -1.44 14.05
CA GLU A 391 -25.48 -1.29 12.59
C GLU A 391 -24.02 -1.07 12.15
N ARG A 392 -23.26 -2.17 12.12
CA ARG A 392 -21.84 -2.22 11.73
C ARG A 392 -21.61 -3.37 10.76
N PHE A 393 -20.71 -3.18 9.81
CA PHE A 393 -20.13 -4.27 9.04
C PHE A 393 -18.61 -4.15 8.91
N GLU A 394 -17.95 -5.29 8.73
CA GLU A 394 -16.58 -5.37 8.24
C GLU A 394 -16.58 -6.13 6.92
N ALA A 395 -15.69 -5.73 6.00
CA ALA A 395 -15.52 -6.40 4.72
C ALA A 395 -14.26 -7.26 4.73
N PHE A 396 -14.43 -8.51 4.27
CA PHE A 396 -13.38 -9.52 4.21
C PHE A 396 -13.21 -10.04 2.79
N ALA A 397 -11.97 -10.35 2.41
CA ALA A 397 -11.65 -11.15 1.23
C ALA A 397 -10.32 -11.88 1.45
N ASP A 398 -10.16 -13.08 0.88
CA ASP A 398 -8.98 -13.95 1.10
C ASP A 398 -8.62 -14.15 2.58
N GLY A 399 -9.63 -14.20 3.45
CA GLY A 399 -9.48 -14.31 4.89
C GLY A 399 -8.74 -13.14 5.53
N MET A 400 -8.95 -11.93 5.00
CA MET A 400 -8.39 -10.69 5.52
C MET A 400 -9.47 -9.59 5.53
N GLU A 401 -9.67 -8.99 6.70
CA GLU A 401 -10.44 -7.75 6.86
C GLU A 401 -9.73 -6.62 6.09
N PHE A 402 -10.46 -5.85 5.30
CA PHE A 402 -9.92 -4.69 4.60
C PHE A 402 -10.76 -3.42 4.74
N ALA A 403 -11.94 -3.52 5.36
CA ALA A 403 -12.77 -2.37 5.69
C ALA A 403 -13.61 -2.61 6.96
N ASN A 404 -13.93 -1.53 7.67
CA ASN A 404 -14.83 -1.49 8.81
C ASN A 404 -15.72 -0.25 8.70
N ALA A 405 -17.04 -0.40 8.90
CA ALA A 405 -18.03 0.63 8.62
C ALA A 405 -19.25 0.51 9.52
N PHE A 406 -19.93 1.63 9.77
CA PHE A 406 -21.13 1.63 10.60
C PHE A 406 -22.05 2.82 10.34
N SER A 407 -23.31 2.67 10.77
CA SER A 407 -24.17 3.81 11.07
C SER A 407 -23.60 4.50 12.31
N GLU A 408 -23.28 5.78 12.18
CA GLU A 408 -22.54 6.52 13.20
C GLU A 408 -23.37 6.80 14.44
N LEU A 409 -22.78 6.54 15.62
CA LEU A 409 -23.38 6.96 16.88
C LEU A 409 -23.33 8.48 16.99
N ASN A 410 -24.50 9.10 16.91
CA ASN A 410 -24.67 10.55 16.94
C ASN A 410 -25.44 11.06 18.17
N ASP A 411 -25.79 10.18 19.11
CA ASP A 411 -26.35 10.53 20.41
C ASP A 411 -25.20 10.83 21.40
N PRO A 412 -25.06 12.09 21.88
CA PRO A 412 -23.98 12.46 22.77
C PRO A 412 -24.04 11.77 24.14
N ASP A 413 -25.23 11.42 24.63
CA ASP A 413 -25.40 10.79 25.95
C ASP A 413 -25.03 9.29 25.88
N ASP A 414 -25.44 8.59 24.81
CA ASP A 414 -24.99 7.21 24.59
C ASP A 414 -23.48 7.19 24.34
N GLN A 415 -22.94 8.09 23.50
CA GLN A 415 -21.49 8.14 23.25
C GLN A 415 -20.69 8.43 24.53
N ARG A 416 -21.18 9.30 25.41
CA ARG A 416 -20.60 9.55 26.73
C ARG A 416 -20.57 8.27 27.58
N ALA A 417 -21.67 7.53 27.63
CA ALA A 417 -21.74 6.27 28.37
C ALA A 417 -20.74 5.22 27.82
N ARG A 418 -20.56 5.14 26.49
CA ARG A 418 -19.55 4.26 25.88
C ARG A 418 -18.11 4.66 26.25
N PHE A 419 -17.80 5.95 26.27
CA PHE A 419 -16.47 6.40 26.73
C PHE A 419 -16.25 6.09 28.22
N GLU A 420 -17.25 6.25 29.07
CA GLU A 420 -17.15 5.89 30.49
C GLU A 420 -16.93 4.39 30.69
N GLU A 421 -17.50 3.54 29.83
CA GLU A 421 -17.19 2.11 29.79
C GLU A 421 -15.75 1.82 29.36
N GLN A 422 -15.26 2.47 28.29
CA GLN A 422 -13.87 2.33 27.86
C GLN A 422 -12.87 2.78 28.95
N VAL A 423 -13.16 3.86 29.67
CA VAL A 423 -12.34 4.29 30.81
C VAL A 423 -12.33 3.24 31.93
N ARG A 424 -13.45 2.54 32.17
CA ARG A 424 -13.50 1.42 33.12
C ARG A 424 -12.65 0.24 32.64
N HIS A 425 -12.66 -0.07 31.35
CA HIS A 425 -11.80 -1.12 30.77
C HIS A 425 -10.31 -0.75 30.87
N ALA A 426 -9.95 0.51 30.58
CA ALA A 426 -8.59 1.01 30.75
C ALA A 426 -8.11 0.87 32.20
N ALA A 427 -8.96 1.24 33.17
CA ALA A 427 -8.67 1.08 34.60
C ALA A 427 -8.56 -0.40 35.04
N ALA A 428 -9.16 -1.32 34.29
CA ALA A 428 -9.06 -2.76 34.49
C ALA A 428 -7.85 -3.39 33.76
N GLY A 429 -7.03 -2.60 33.06
CA GLY A 429 -5.79 -3.04 32.42
C GLY A 429 -5.83 -3.17 30.89
N ASP A 430 -6.89 -2.72 30.22
CA ASP A 430 -6.93 -2.65 28.75
C ASP A 430 -6.07 -1.49 28.23
N GLU A 431 -4.87 -1.79 27.72
CA GLU A 431 -3.94 -0.80 27.17
C GLU A 431 -4.40 -0.18 25.84
N ASN A 432 -5.42 -0.75 25.18
CA ASN A 432 -5.93 -0.27 23.87
C ASN A 432 -7.14 0.64 24.00
N ALA A 433 -7.73 0.78 25.19
CA ALA A 433 -8.87 1.63 25.43
C ALA A 433 -8.49 3.12 25.30
N PRO A 434 -9.14 3.90 24.42
CA PRO A 434 -8.85 5.30 24.25
C PRO A 434 -9.35 6.14 25.44
N PRO A 435 -8.74 7.32 25.67
CA PRO A 435 -9.20 8.25 26.70
C PRO A 435 -10.56 8.87 26.36
N PHE A 436 -11.24 9.39 27.39
CA PHE A 436 -12.47 10.14 27.21
C PHE A 436 -12.20 11.49 26.51
N ASP A 437 -12.73 11.67 25.29
CA ASP A 437 -12.64 12.94 24.55
C ASP A 437 -13.85 13.85 24.82
N LYS A 438 -13.68 14.81 25.73
CA LYS A 438 -14.70 15.80 26.09
C LYS A 438 -15.02 16.76 24.94
N ASP A 439 -14.04 17.10 24.11
CA ASP A 439 -14.22 18.04 23.02
C ASP A 439 -15.00 17.40 21.86
N TYR A 440 -14.83 16.08 21.66
CA TYR A 440 -15.66 15.33 20.73
C TYR A 440 -17.12 15.24 21.20
N ILE A 441 -17.36 14.94 22.48
CA ILE A 441 -18.74 14.98 23.04
C ILE A 441 -19.36 16.37 22.89
N PHE A 442 -18.60 17.41 23.23
CA PHE A 442 -19.03 18.80 23.02
C PHE A 442 -19.41 19.06 21.56
N SER A 443 -18.69 18.48 20.60
CA SER A 443 -19.02 18.59 19.17
C SER A 443 -20.34 17.89 18.85
N LEU A 444 -20.57 16.67 19.36
CA LEU A 444 -21.83 15.95 19.16
C LEU A 444 -23.03 16.68 19.79
N GLU A 445 -22.84 17.38 20.90
CA GLU A 445 -23.86 18.21 21.55
C GLU A 445 -24.32 19.39 20.67
N HIS A 446 -23.56 19.78 19.64
CA HIS A 446 -23.99 20.75 18.61
C HIS A 446 -24.86 20.13 17.51
N GLY A 447 -25.03 18.81 17.53
CA GLY A 447 -25.83 18.05 16.58
C GLY A 447 -25.00 17.51 15.42
N MET A 448 -24.75 16.21 15.41
CA MET A 448 -24.29 15.48 14.23
C MET A 448 -25.49 14.85 13.52
N PRO A 449 -25.71 15.10 12.20
CA PRO A 449 -26.77 14.42 11.47
C PRO A 449 -26.57 12.90 11.49
N PRO A 450 -27.62 12.09 11.23
CA PRO A 450 -27.44 10.68 10.91
C PRO A 450 -26.36 10.55 9.85
N THR A 451 -25.36 9.70 10.07
CA THR A 451 -24.17 9.63 9.23
C THR A 451 -23.78 8.18 9.07
N GLY A 452 -23.26 7.81 7.90
CA GLY A 452 -22.59 6.54 7.68
C GLY A 452 -21.11 6.80 7.43
N GLY A 453 -20.24 5.99 8.03
CA GLY A 453 -18.79 6.08 7.85
C GLY A 453 -18.13 4.73 7.62
N ILE A 454 -16.92 4.78 7.07
CA ILE A 454 -16.10 3.60 6.78
C ILE A 454 -14.63 3.96 6.79
N GLY A 455 -13.82 3.03 7.31
CA GLY A 455 -12.38 2.96 7.11
C GLY A 455 -12.02 1.80 6.18
N ILE A 456 -11.12 2.05 5.22
CA ILE A 456 -10.59 1.05 4.28
C ILE A 456 -9.06 1.06 4.35
N GLY A 457 -8.47 -0.09 4.68
CA GLY A 457 -7.02 -0.26 4.68
C GLY A 457 -6.47 -0.31 3.25
N ILE A 458 -5.87 0.79 2.78
CA ILE A 458 -5.35 0.89 1.40
C ILE A 458 -4.24 -0.12 1.14
N ASP A 459 -3.41 -0.40 2.14
CA ASP A 459 -2.40 -1.45 2.07
C ASP A 459 -3.01 -2.82 1.84
N ARG A 460 -4.05 -3.17 2.60
CA ARG A 460 -4.74 -4.45 2.47
C ARG A 460 -5.51 -4.55 1.15
N LEU A 461 -6.16 -3.47 0.71
CA LEU A 461 -6.79 -3.42 -0.61
C LEU A 461 -5.76 -3.60 -1.74
N THR A 462 -4.58 -2.98 -1.61
CA THR A 462 -3.48 -3.18 -2.55
C THR A 462 -3.03 -4.64 -2.57
N MET A 463 -2.87 -5.27 -1.40
CA MET A 463 -2.53 -6.70 -1.30
C MET A 463 -3.53 -7.56 -2.06
N LEU A 464 -4.83 -7.36 -1.84
CA LEU A 464 -5.90 -8.12 -2.47
C LEU A 464 -5.90 -7.95 -4.00
N LEU A 465 -5.76 -6.72 -4.48
CA LEU A 465 -5.80 -6.42 -5.93
C LEU A 465 -4.53 -6.84 -6.68
N THR A 466 -3.40 -7.00 -5.97
CA THR A 466 -2.11 -7.41 -6.54
C THR A 466 -1.71 -8.85 -6.18
N GLY A 467 -2.55 -9.58 -5.46
CA GLY A 467 -2.31 -10.96 -5.05
C GLY A 467 -1.17 -11.15 -4.03
N GLN A 468 -0.79 -10.08 -3.32
CA GLN A 468 0.31 -10.11 -2.35
C GLN A 468 -0.16 -10.64 -1.00
N ARG A 469 0.66 -11.50 -0.38
CA ARG A 469 0.32 -12.17 0.89
C ARG A 469 0.82 -11.45 2.14
N THR A 470 1.63 -10.41 1.98
CA THR A 470 2.18 -9.64 3.10
C THR A 470 2.19 -8.16 2.77
N ILE A 471 1.87 -7.33 3.76
CA ILE A 471 1.88 -5.86 3.67
C ILE A 471 3.25 -5.32 3.24
N ARG A 472 4.33 -6.05 3.57
CA ARG A 472 5.70 -5.66 3.22
C ARG A 472 5.98 -5.67 1.71
N GLU A 473 5.18 -6.38 0.92
CA GLU A 473 5.30 -6.37 -0.55
C GLU A 473 4.63 -5.14 -1.18
N VAL A 474 3.71 -4.47 -0.46
CA VAL A 474 2.95 -3.33 -0.96
C VAL A 474 3.32 -2.00 -0.28
N VAL A 475 4.27 -2.03 0.65
CA VAL A 475 4.89 -0.86 1.27
C VAL A 475 6.34 -0.74 0.79
N LEU A 476 6.71 0.42 0.26
CA LEU A 476 8.04 0.65 -0.33
C LEU A 476 9.15 0.39 0.71
N PHE A 477 8.99 0.97 1.90
CA PHE A 477 9.94 0.88 3.00
C PHE A 477 9.20 0.41 4.26
N PRO A 478 8.94 -0.91 4.39
CA PRO A 478 8.23 -1.44 5.55
C PRO A 478 9.08 -1.34 6.81
N ALA A 479 8.45 -1.35 7.98
CA ALA A 479 9.18 -1.45 9.24
C ALA A 479 9.85 -2.84 9.34
N LEU A 480 11.13 -2.85 9.68
CA LEU A 480 11.96 -4.04 9.85
C LEU A 480 12.46 -4.14 11.29
N LYS A 481 12.83 -5.35 11.69
CA LYS A 481 13.51 -5.60 12.97
C LYS A 481 14.99 -5.25 12.90
#